data_AF-A0A0C3QS43-F1
#
_entry.id   AF-A0A0C3QS43-F1
#
_cell.length_a   1.000
_cell.length_b   1.000
_cell.length_c   1.000
_cell.angle_alpha   90.00
_cell.angle_beta   90.00
_cell.angle_gamma   90.00
#
_symmetry.space_group_name_H-M   'P 1'
#
loop_
_entity.id
_entity.type
_entity.pdbx_description
1 polymer ?
#
loop_
_entity_poly.entity_id
_entity_poly.type
_entity_poly.pdbx_seq_one_letter_code
_entity_poly.pdbx_strand_id
1 'polypeptide(L)'
;MAAEMDRLPNFLTKAQLNAGFIESLSTYVGGRPTSYDKIYEIWDYLNVNYVHDKQFYASVPGQVIGQARDLANWFEFYTYGSPDPESILNIGGKTLTAEILNLLNRMANKSDPLKLALYAGSYKPFLSFFQLTGVTATHPELAGIVNYAAAMALEIRQPINGTDLYVRFNFKNGTEDSDFMPYPMFGHADGDYDIPLSTFNLAMRPYAISSTLSWCQACNTSLARTCDVVTQAAVADELMNQISSMQSQKSHSISPAVGGVIGAIIALVVAAALLGLLALLGCVSFGRGASRKPPHRRNSSIPQIVVKMAKGKRDSADTESTIGIKANGAFEMMPDHISVLSRTPSIAPSLARETKV
;
A
#
# COMPACT_ATOMS: atom_id res chain seq x y z
N MET A 1 15.13 -7.34 -2.97
CA MET A 1 16.00 -6.15 -2.77
C MET A 1 17.48 -6.54 -2.79
N ALA A 2 18.07 -7.13 -1.75
CA ALA A 2 19.51 -7.45 -1.74
C ALA A 2 20.00 -8.25 -2.97
N ALA A 3 19.31 -9.34 -3.33
CA ALA A 3 19.65 -10.15 -4.50
C ALA A 3 19.50 -9.43 -5.86
N GLU A 4 18.73 -8.35 -5.92
CA GLU A 4 18.56 -7.53 -7.12
C GLU A 4 19.63 -6.44 -7.20
N MET A 5 19.99 -5.90 -6.03
CA MET A 5 21.07 -4.94 -5.86
C MET A 5 22.43 -5.53 -6.27
N ASP A 6 22.69 -6.81 -5.93
CA ASP A 6 23.90 -7.54 -6.36
C ASP A 6 24.00 -7.73 -7.88
N ARG A 7 22.89 -7.60 -8.61
CA ARG A 7 22.84 -7.70 -10.09
C ARG A 7 23.09 -6.36 -10.76
N LEU A 8 23.13 -5.26 -10.03
CA LEU A 8 23.40 -3.95 -10.59
C LEU A 8 24.87 -3.87 -11.05
N PRO A 9 25.13 -3.37 -12.27
CA PRO A 9 26.50 -3.21 -12.76
C PRO A 9 27.34 -2.42 -11.77
N ASN A 10 28.55 -2.91 -11.50
CA ASN A 10 29.56 -2.28 -10.65
C ASN A 10 29.27 -2.24 -9.13
N PHE A 11 28.15 -2.80 -8.63
CA PHE A 11 27.85 -2.81 -7.18
C PHE A 11 28.94 -3.51 -6.37
N LEU A 12 29.28 -4.75 -6.74
CA LEU A 12 30.33 -5.53 -6.09
C LEU A 12 31.73 -4.92 -6.33
N THR A 13 31.96 -4.33 -7.50
CA THR A 13 33.22 -3.65 -7.82
C THR A 13 33.43 -2.43 -6.93
N LYS A 14 32.38 -1.62 -6.69
CA LYS A 14 32.43 -0.47 -5.78
C LYS A 14 32.75 -0.91 -4.36
N ALA A 15 32.14 -2.00 -3.88
CA ALA A 15 32.45 -2.59 -2.58
C ALA A 15 33.92 -3.01 -2.47
N GLN A 16 34.43 -3.75 -3.46
CA GLN A 16 35.81 -4.26 -3.48
C GLN A 16 36.85 -3.15 -3.51
N LEU A 17 36.65 -2.12 -4.35
CA LEU A 17 37.57 -0.99 -4.48
C LEU A 17 37.67 -0.15 -3.20
N ASN A 18 36.66 -0.20 -2.33
CA ASN A 18 36.60 0.60 -1.10
C ASN A 18 36.77 -0.24 0.18
N ALA A 19 37.08 -1.53 0.07
CA ALA A 19 37.18 -2.43 1.22
C ALA A 19 38.16 -1.92 2.29
N GLY A 20 39.35 -1.47 1.88
CA GLY A 20 40.34 -0.92 2.82
C GLY A 20 39.90 0.38 3.49
N PHE A 21 39.16 1.24 2.78
CA PHE A 21 38.58 2.43 3.39
C PHE A 21 37.49 2.06 4.40
N ILE A 22 36.56 1.16 4.04
CA ILE A 22 35.48 0.71 4.92
C ILE A 22 36.05 0.08 6.20
N GLU A 23 37.08 -0.75 6.10
CA GLU A 23 37.76 -1.34 7.26
C GLU A 23 38.37 -0.26 8.17
N SER A 24 38.98 0.78 7.57
CA SER A 24 39.57 1.89 8.34
C SER A 24 38.55 2.67 9.18
N LEU A 25 37.26 2.64 8.81
CA LEU A 25 36.18 3.32 9.54
C LEU A 25 35.94 2.74 10.94
N SER A 26 36.41 1.53 11.21
CA SER A 26 36.29 0.87 12.52
C SER A 26 36.86 1.72 13.66
N THR A 27 37.88 2.53 13.35
CA THR A 27 38.51 3.52 14.24
C THR A 27 37.54 4.59 14.74
N TYR A 28 36.52 4.94 13.96
CA TYR A 28 35.64 6.08 14.20
C TYR A 28 34.23 5.69 14.67
N VAL A 29 33.84 4.41 14.58
CA VAL A 29 32.46 3.97 14.82
C VAL A 29 32.25 3.25 16.16
N GLY A 30 33.24 3.33 17.07
CA GLY A 30 33.11 2.81 18.43
C GLY A 30 32.77 1.32 18.51
N GLY A 31 33.47 0.50 17.72
CA GLY A 31 33.30 -0.96 17.72
C GLY A 31 32.10 -1.49 16.92
N ARG A 32 31.39 -0.63 16.17
CA ARG A 32 30.34 -1.08 15.23
C ARG A 32 30.95 -1.91 14.09
N PRO A 33 30.21 -2.90 13.57
CA PRO A 33 30.62 -3.62 12.37
C PRO A 33 30.84 -2.67 11.20
N THR A 34 31.94 -2.87 10.48
CA THR A 34 32.25 -2.15 9.25
C THR A 34 32.20 -3.09 8.07
N SER A 35 31.13 -2.99 7.29
CA SER A 35 30.94 -3.74 6.05
C SER A 35 30.18 -2.89 5.05
N TYR A 36 30.28 -3.24 3.76
CA TYR A 36 29.69 -2.42 2.69
C TYR A 36 28.16 -2.34 2.77
N ASP A 37 27.49 -3.42 3.19
CA ASP A 37 26.05 -3.46 3.43
C ASP A 37 25.60 -2.60 4.63
N LYS A 38 26.55 -2.06 5.39
CA LYS A 38 26.35 -1.16 6.53
C LYS A 38 26.82 0.27 6.30
N ILE A 39 27.19 0.60 5.06
CA ILE A 39 27.85 1.87 4.78
C ILE A 39 26.94 3.08 5.02
N TYR A 40 25.63 2.94 4.83
CA TYR A 40 24.67 3.98 5.20
C TYR A 40 24.64 4.19 6.72
N GLU A 41 24.49 3.12 7.51
CA GLU A 41 24.44 3.23 8.98
C GLU A 41 25.76 3.77 9.55
N ILE A 42 26.89 3.39 8.95
CA ILE A 42 28.21 3.92 9.29
C ILE A 42 28.26 5.41 9.00
N TRP A 43 27.92 5.83 7.77
CA TRP A 43 27.95 7.24 7.39
C TRP A 43 27.00 8.08 8.24
N ASP A 44 25.77 7.62 8.49
CA ASP A 44 24.79 8.34 9.30
C ASP A 44 25.33 8.58 10.71
N TYR A 45 25.94 7.57 11.34
CA TYR A 45 26.62 7.72 12.63
C TYR A 45 27.75 8.76 12.56
N LEU A 46 28.63 8.65 11.56
CA LEU A 46 29.75 9.58 11.39
C LEU A 46 29.23 11.02 11.19
N ASN A 47 28.21 11.21 10.35
CA ASN A 47 27.63 12.50 10.01
C ASN A 47 26.99 13.16 11.24
N VAL A 48 26.16 12.43 11.98
CA VAL A 48 25.51 12.94 13.20
C VAL A 48 26.54 13.37 14.23
N ASN A 49 27.56 12.55 14.50
CA ASN A 49 28.62 12.93 15.45
C ASN A 49 29.47 14.09 14.92
N TYR A 50 29.76 14.14 13.63
CA TYR A 50 30.51 15.24 13.03
C TYR A 50 29.77 16.58 13.12
N VAL A 51 28.44 16.57 13.00
CA VAL A 51 27.61 17.78 13.11
C VAL A 51 27.38 18.21 14.57
N HIS A 52 27.22 17.26 15.49
CA HIS A 52 26.74 17.54 16.85
C HIS A 52 27.78 17.41 17.96
N ASP A 53 28.90 16.71 17.74
CA ASP A 53 29.97 16.53 18.71
C ASP A 53 31.25 17.26 18.29
N LYS A 54 31.58 18.32 19.03
CA LYS A 54 32.76 19.14 18.79
C LYS A 54 34.08 18.36 18.93
N GLN A 55 34.16 17.40 19.85
CA GLN A 55 35.35 16.58 20.03
C GLN A 55 35.50 15.61 18.85
N PHE A 56 34.40 14.98 18.45
CA PHE A 56 34.40 14.10 17.29
C PHE A 56 34.80 14.86 16.01
N TYR A 57 34.20 16.02 15.76
CA TYR A 57 34.53 16.92 14.65
C TYR A 57 36.03 17.23 14.58
N ALA A 58 36.67 17.50 15.71
CA ALA A 58 38.10 17.80 15.77
C ALA A 58 38.99 16.55 15.55
N SER A 59 38.45 15.35 15.79
CA SER A 59 39.21 14.09 15.73
C SER A 59 39.13 13.37 14.39
N VAL A 60 38.13 13.67 13.56
CA VAL A 60 37.90 12.96 12.28
C VAL A 60 38.18 13.89 11.09
N PRO A 61 39.07 13.51 10.16
CA PRO A 61 39.31 14.30 8.96
C PRO A 61 38.04 14.44 8.12
N GLY A 62 37.72 15.65 7.65
CA GLY A 62 36.53 15.89 6.82
C GLY A 62 36.49 15.04 5.54
N GLN A 63 37.66 14.67 5.00
CA GLN A 63 37.77 13.75 3.86
C GLN A 63 37.19 12.35 4.16
N VAL A 64 37.32 11.86 5.40
CA VAL A 64 36.72 10.58 5.81
C VAL A 64 35.20 10.67 5.77
N ILE A 65 34.64 11.78 6.25
CA ILE A 65 33.18 12.02 6.21
C ILE A 65 32.68 12.10 4.76
N GLY A 66 33.40 12.83 3.90
CA GLY A 66 33.08 12.93 2.47
C GLY A 66 33.11 11.59 1.75
N GLN A 67 34.18 10.80 1.93
CA GLN A 67 34.30 9.47 1.32
C GLN A 67 33.24 8.50 1.83
N ALA A 68 32.92 8.52 3.13
CA ALA A 68 31.83 7.73 3.68
C ALA A 68 30.47 8.14 3.08
N ARG A 69 30.25 9.46 2.90
CA ARG A 69 29.04 9.99 2.26
C ARG A 69 28.92 9.55 0.82
N ASP A 70 30.00 9.59 0.04
CA ASP A 70 29.98 9.18 -1.35
C ASP A 70 29.60 7.70 -1.52
N LEU A 71 30.09 6.83 -0.62
CA LEU A 71 29.71 5.42 -0.63
C LEU A 71 28.28 5.20 -0.15
N ALA A 72 27.83 5.93 0.87
CA ALA A 72 26.44 5.88 1.32
C ALA A 72 25.47 6.38 0.25
N ASN A 73 25.79 7.49 -0.44
CA ASN A 73 25.02 8.00 -1.56
C ASN A 73 24.86 6.94 -2.65
N TRP A 74 25.98 6.34 -3.08
CA TRP A 74 25.98 5.31 -4.09
C TRP A 74 25.14 4.10 -3.65
N PHE A 75 25.36 3.60 -2.43
CA PHE A 75 24.65 2.44 -1.90
C PHE A 75 23.15 2.67 -1.80
N GLU A 76 22.73 3.79 -1.20
CA GLU A 76 21.33 4.12 -1.00
C GLU A 76 20.60 4.43 -2.30
N PHE A 77 21.25 5.14 -3.24
CA PHE A 77 20.66 5.42 -4.55
C PHE A 77 20.30 4.14 -5.29
N TYR A 78 21.18 3.15 -5.30
CA TYR A 78 20.94 1.86 -5.94
C TYR A 78 20.13 0.88 -5.08
N THR A 79 19.92 1.18 -3.80
CA THR A 79 18.99 0.43 -2.93
C THR A 79 17.55 0.89 -3.12
N TYR A 80 17.35 2.20 -3.31
CA TYR A 80 16.04 2.85 -3.41
C TYR A 80 15.77 3.42 -4.80
N GLY A 81 16.55 3.04 -5.79
CA GLY A 81 16.46 3.48 -7.17
C GLY A 81 16.99 2.41 -8.10
N SER A 82 16.20 2.02 -9.10
CA SER A 82 16.63 1.14 -10.18
C SER A 82 16.33 1.75 -11.54
N PRO A 83 17.25 1.61 -12.52
CA PRO A 83 16.96 1.99 -13.91
C PRO A 83 15.84 1.16 -14.53
N ASP A 84 15.54 -0.03 -13.99
CA ASP A 84 14.33 -0.75 -14.31
C ASP A 84 13.16 -0.19 -13.49
N PRO A 85 12.18 0.51 -14.11
CA PRO A 85 11.07 1.08 -13.38
C PRO A 85 10.14 0.01 -12.78
N GLU A 86 10.18 -1.25 -13.24
CA GLU A 86 9.42 -2.37 -12.66
C GLU A 86 10.07 -3.00 -11.43
N SER A 87 11.34 -2.70 -11.18
CA SER A 87 12.09 -3.14 -10.00
C SER A 87 11.41 -2.83 -8.67
N ILE A 88 11.57 -3.73 -7.68
CA ILE A 88 11.14 -3.49 -6.30
C ILE A 88 12.00 -2.44 -5.59
N LEU A 89 13.20 -2.14 -6.08
CA LEU A 89 14.08 -1.11 -5.52
C LEU A 89 13.42 0.28 -5.61
N ASN A 90 12.53 0.48 -6.60
CA ASN A 90 11.74 1.70 -6.74
C ASN A 90 10.48 1.77 -5.84
N ILE A 91 10.31 0.85 -4.87
CA ILE A 91 9.07 0.73 -4.08
C ILE A 91 8.65 2.03 -3.38
N GLY A 92 9.61 2.82 -2.87
CA GLY A 92 9.33 4.10 -2.21
C GLY A 92 8.65 5.08 -3.15
N GLY A 93 9.19 5.22 -4.36
CA GLY A 93 8.65 6.09 -5.41
C GLY A 93 7.34 5.56 -5.98
N LYS A 94 7.23 4.25 -6.19
CA LYS A 94 5.98 3.61 -6.65
C LYS A 94 4.81 3.85 -5.70
N THR A 95 5.07 3.78 -4.40
CA THR A 95 4.08 4.03 -3.36
C THR A 95 3.69 5.51 -3.34
N LEU A 96 4.67 6.41 -3.39
CA LEU A 96 4.42 7.85 -3.44
C LEU A 96 3.68 8.28 -4.73
N THR A 97 3.95 7.60 -5.84
CA THR A 97 3.39 7.94 -7.16
C THR A 97 1.87 7.90 -7.19
N ALA A 98 1.24 6.91 -6.53
CA ALA A 98 -0.22 6.83 -6.46
C ALA A 98 -0.83 8.10 -5.83
N GLU A 99 -0.20 8.59 -4.76
CA GLU A 99 -0.66 9.77 -4.06
C GLU A 99 -0.33 11.07 -4.81
N ILE A 100 0.84 11.16 -5.45
CA ILE A 100 1.16 12.29 -6.36
C ILE A 100 0.10 12.42 -7.45
N LEU A 101 -0.24 11.32 -8.13
CA LEU A 101 -1.24 11.30 -9.19
C LEU A 101 -2.59 11.77 -8.65
N ASN A 102 -3.03 11.23 -7.51
CA ASN A 102 -4.28 11.64 -6.88
C ASN A 102 -4.30 13.15 -6.59
N LEU A 103 -3.25 13.66 -5.94
CA LEU A 103 -3.18 15.06 -5.52
C LEU A 103 -3.11 16.03 -6.68
N LEU A 104 -2.27 15.77 -7.69
CA LEU A 104 -2.17 16.63 -8.87
C LEU A 104 -3.50 16.69 -9.62
N ASN A 105 -4.22 15.57 -9.74
CA ASN A 105 -5.54 15.54 -10.38
C ASN A 105 -6.61 16.27 -9.55
N ARG A 106 -6.53 16.23 -8.21
CA ARG A 106 -7.37 17.06 -7.35
C ARG A 106 -7.04 18.54 -7.54
N MET A 107 -5.77 18.95 -7.50
CA MET A 107 -5.36 20.33 -7.75
C MET A 107 -5.83 20.87 -9.11
N ALA A 108 -5.85 20.01 -10.14
CA ALA A 108 -6.37 20.31 -11.47
C ALA A 108 -7.90 20.38 -11.56
N ASN A 109 -8.62 19.79 -10.61
CA ASN A 109 -10.07 19.70 -10.62
C ASN A 109 -10.70 21.00 -10.08
N LYS A 110 -11.48 21.69 -10.93
CA LYS A 110 -12.18 22.93 -10.55
C LYS A 110 -13.20 22.75 -9.42
N SER A 111 -13.75 21.54 -9.26
CA SER A 111 -14.73 21.21 -8.22
C SER A 111 -14.11 20.74 -6.90
N ASP A 112 -12.81 20.41 -6.89
CA ASP A 112 -12.03 20.06 -5.70
C ASP A 112 -10.64 20.73 -5.77
N PRO A 113 -10.56 22.07 -5.74
CA PRO A 113 -9.34 22.79 -6.12
C PRO A 113 -8.34 22.83 -4.95
N LEU A 114 -7.85 21.65 -4.55
CA LEU A 114 -6.78 21.51 -3.57
C LEU A 114 -5.64 22.46 -3.96
N LYS A 115 -5.16 23.25 -3.00
CA LYS A 115 -4.16 24.30 -3.26
C LYS A 115 -2.75 23.86 -2.89
N LEU A 116 -2.64 23.04 -1.86
CA LEU A 116 -1.37 22.56 -1.35
C LEU A 116 -1.61 21.22 -0.68
N ALA A 117 -0.69 20.29 -0.92
CA ALA A 117 -0.53 19.08 -0.14
C ALA A 117 0.92 19.05 0.32
N LEU A 118 1.14 18.78 1.61
CA LEU A 118 2.46 18.71 2.20
C LEU A 118 2.66 17.34 2.81
N TYR A 119 3.72 16.66 2.37
CA TYR A 119 4.14 15.37 2.88
C TYR A 119 5.52 15.51 3.48
N ALA A 120 5.65 15.05 4.73
CA ALA A 120 6.94 14.90 5.39
C ALA A 120 7.34 13.43 5.29
N GLY A 121 8.60 13.17 4.92
CA GLY A 121 9.12 11.83 4.72
C GLY A 121 10.63 11.79 4.81
N SER A 122 11.18 10.58 4.67
CA SER A 122 12.62 10.36 4.61
C SER A 122 13.16 10.60 3.19
N TYR A 123 14.48 10.48 3.00
CA TYR A 123 15.13 10.66 1.70
C TYR A 123 14.77 9.56 0.67
N LYS A 124 14.35 8.36 1.11
CA LYS A 124 14.19 7.19 0.21
C LYS A 124 13.20 7.43 -0.94
N PRO A 125 12.00 8.02 -0.73
CA PRO A 125 11.09 8.35 -1.82
C PRO A 125 11.64 9.39 -2.80
N PHE A 126 12.56 10.28 -2.38
CA PHE A 126 13.23 11.20 -3.30
C PHE A 126 14.06 10.42 -4.31
N LEU A 127 14.91 9.50 -3.84
CA LEU A 127 15.79 8.69 -4.70
C LEU A 127 14.98 7.89 -5.73
N SER A 128 13.93 7.22 -5.27
CA SER A 128 13.04 6.48 -6.17
C SER A 128 12.33 7.40 -7.16
N PHE A 129 11.84 8.57 -6.73
CA PHE A 129 11.15 9.52 -7.62
C PHE A 129 12.10 10.08 -8.68
N PHE A 130 13.34 10.44 -8.30
CA PHE A 130 14.35 10.92 -9.23
C PHE A 130 14.69 9.86 -10.28
N GLN A 131 14.81 8.61 -9.84
CA GLN A 131 15.06 7.51 -10.75
C GLN A 131 13.88 7.23 -11.69
N LEU A 132 12.64 7.20 -11.19
CA LEU A 132 11.42 6.97 -11.99
C LEU A 132 11.17 8.09 -13.01
N THR A 133 11.49 9.33 -12.66
CA THR A 133 11.37 10.48 -13.57
C THR A 133 12.57 10.61 -14.52
N GLY A 134 13.65 9.86 -14.28
CA GLY A 134 14.86 9.90 -15.09
C GLY A 134 15.69 11.18 -14.94
N VAL A 135 15.40 12.04 -13.96
CA VAL A 135 16.12 13.32 -13.77
C VAL A 135 17.61 13.08 -13.49
N THR A 136 17.96 11.98 -12.83
CA THR A 136 19.34 11.60 -12.51
C THR A 136 20.19 11.28 -13.74
N ALA A 137 19.56 11.05 -14.91
CA ALA A 137 20.28 10.78 -16.15
C ALA A 137 20.97 12.04 -16.70
N THR A 138 20.37 13.22 -16.50
CA THR A 138 20.94 14.52 -16.90
C THR A 138 21.55 15.28 -15.72
N HIS A 139 21.09 14.99 -14.50
CA HIS A 139 21.52 15.62 -13.25
C HIS A 139 22.06 14.56 -12.27
N PRO A 140 23.26 14.00 -12.53
CA PRO A 140 23.83 12.91 -11.74
C PRO A 140 24.12 13.31 -10.28
N GLU A 141 24.21 14.60 -9.96
CA GLU A 141 24.33 15.10 -8.60
C GLU A 141 23.10 14.80 -7.72
N LEU A 142 21.94 14.50 -8.33
CA LEU A 142 20.73 14.06 -7.62
C LEU A 142 20.77 12.56 -7.26
N ALA A 143 21.78 11.81 -7.72
CA ALA A 143 21.94 10.39 -7.44
C ALA A 143 22.61 10.13 -6.07
N GLY A 144 22.02 10.68 -5.01
CA GLY A 144 22.56 10.57 -3.64
C GLY A 144 21.56 11.02 -2.58
N ILE A 145 21.88 10.69 -1.33
CA ILE A 145 21.04 11.01 -0.16
C ILE A 145 20.85 12.52 -0.10
N VAL A 146 19.59 12.96 -0.15
CA VAL A 146 19.23 14.38 -0.05
C VAL A 146 19.58 14.93 1.33
N ASN A 147 19.93 16.21 1.38
CA ASN A 147 20.27 16.90 2.62
C ASN A 147 19.08 17.02 3.57
N TYR A 148 19.35 17.28 4.84
CA TYR A 148 18.31 17.61 5.81
C TYR A 148 17.48 18.81 5.33
N ALA A 149 16.16 18.71 5.53
CA ALA A 149 15.17 19.67 5.07
C ALA A 149 15.11 19.86 3.53
N ALA A 150 15.57 18.87 2.75
CA ALA A 150 15.32 18.85 1.33
C ALA A 150 13.83 18.76 1.01
N ALA A 151 13.43 19.38 -0.09
CA ALA A 151 12.04 19.49 -0.51
C ALA A 151 11.91 19.30 -2.03
N MET A 152 10.97 18.44 -2.43
CA MET A 152 10.48 18.37 -3.80
C MET A 152 9.15 19.13 -3.87
N ALA A 153 8.94 19.86 -4.96
CA ALA A 153 7.68 20.52 -5.27
C ALA A 153 7.23 20.10 -6.68
N LEU A 154 6.01 19.57 -6.77
CA LEU A 154 5.32 19.33 -8.03
C LEU A 154 4.22 20.36 -8.18
N GLU A 155 4.38 21.27 -9.12
CA GLU A 155 3.52 22.43 -9.29
C GLU A 155 2.60 22.25 -10.49
N ILE A 156 1.30 22.42 -10.29
CA ILE A 156 0.35 22.58 -11.39
C ILE A 156 0.47 23.99 -11.96
N ARG A 157 0.72 24.07 -13.26
CA ARG A 157 0.89 25.28 -14.04
C ARG A 157 -0.27 25.43 -15.03
N GLN A 158 -0.63 26.67 -15.32
CA GLN A 158 -1.66 26.97 -16.32
C GLN A 158 -1.20 26.52 -17.72
N PRO A 159 -2.13 26.25 -18.65
CA PRO A 159 -1.77 25.84 -20.00
C PRO A 159 -0.90 26.89 -20.67
N ILE A 160 0.26 26.49 -21.18
CA ILE A 160 1.11 27.34 -22.04
C ILE A 160 0.53 27.36 -23.46
N ASN A 161 0.17 26.18 -23.96
CA ASN A 161 -0.45 25.96 -25.26
C ASN A 161 -1.68 25.05 -25.11
N GLY A 162 -2.81 25.41 -25.72
CA GLY A 162 -4.03 24.59 -25.68
C GLY A 162 -4.74 24.61 -24.32
N THR A 163 -5.30 23.47 -23.91
CA THR A 163 -6.15 23.35 -22.72
C THR A 163 -5.56 22.49 -21.60
N ASP A 164 -4.48 21.75 -21.86
CA ASP A 164 -3.89 20.87 -20.85
C ASP A 164 -3.07 21.67 -19.83
N LEU A 165 -3.21 21.29 -18.55
CA LEU A 165 -2.38 21.85 -17.49
C LEU A 165 -0.98 21.25 -17.59
N TYR A 166 -0.01 21.87 -16.94
CA TYR A 166 1.36 21.38 -16.90
C TYR A 166 1.78 21.07 -15.47
N VAL A 167 2.76 20.18 -15.33
CA VAL A 167 3.43 19.84 -14.08
C VAL A 167 4.87 20.27 -14.20
N ARG A 168 5.34 21.06 -13.23
CA ARG A 168 6.76 21.39 -13.07
C ARG A 168 7.30 20.69 -11.84
N PHE A 169 8.46 20.05 -11.99
CA PHE A 169 9.21 19.51 -10.87
C PHE A 169 10.29 20.52 -10.46
N ASN A 170 10.21 20.98 -9.21
CA ASN A 170 11.26 21.76 -8.58
C ASN A 170 11.85 20.99 -7.39
N PHE A 171 13.14 21.18 -7.15
CA PHE A 171 13.82 20.57 -6.01
C PHE A 171 14.72 21.60 -5.32
N LYS A 172 14.80 21.46 -4.00
CA LYS A 172 15.67 22.21 -3.12
C LYS A 172 16.37 21.24 -2.17
N ASN A 173 17.69 21.13 -2.24
CA ASN A 173 18.47 20.14 -1.52
C ASN A 173 18.92 20.64 -0.13
N GLY A 174 17.93 20.88 0.73
CA GLY A 174 18.15 21.27 2.12
C GLY A 174 18.28 22.77 2.32
N THR A 175 18.73 23.16 3.50
CA THR A 175 18.84 24.58 3.88
C THR A 175 20.02 25.31 3.26
N GLU A 176 20.98 24.58 2.70
CA GLU A 176 22.17 25.14 2.04
C GLU A 176 21.85 25.73 0.66
N ASP A 177 20.84 25.18 -0.02
CA ASP A 177 20.32 25.74 -1.25
C ASP A 177 19.51 27.01 -0.94
N SER A 178 19.68 28.06 -1.74
CA SER A 178 18.91 29.30 -1.57
C SER A 178 17.45 29.10 -2.00
N ASP A 179 17.26 28.52 -3.19
CA ASP A 179 16.00 28.51 -3.91
C ASP A 179 15.62 27.12 -4.43
N PHE A 180 14.35 26.97 -4.81
CA PHE A 180 13.88 25.83 -5.57
C PHE A 180 14.33 25.96 -7.03
N MET A 181 14.95 24.91 -7.56
CA MET A 181 15.39 24.85 -8.96
C MET A 181 14.50 23.90 -9.76
N PRO A 182 14.08 24.27 -10.98
CA PRO A 182 13.33 23.38 -11.85
C PRO A 182 14.24 22.32 -12.47
N TYR A 183 13.72 21.11 -12.66
CA TYR A 183 14.44 20.00 -13.28
C TYR A 183 13.60 19.33 -14.38
N PRO A 184 14.22 18.92 -15.50
CA PRO A 184 13.49 18.28 -16.57
C PRO A 184 13.20 16.81 -16.22
N MET A 185 11.99 16.36 -16.50
CA MET A 185 11.57 14.97 -16.28
C MET A 185 11.48 14.23 -17.60
N PHE A 186 11.53 12.90 -17.55
CA PHE A 186 11.27 11.97 -18.65
C PHE A 186 12.17 12.17 -19.88
N GLY A 187 13.41 12.60 -19.67
CA GLY A 187 14.39 12.81 -20.74
C GLY A 187 14.21 14.12 -21.52
N HIS A 188 13.38 15.04 -21.04
CA HIS A 188 13.34 16.41 -21.56
C HIS A 188 14.68 17.13 -21.31
N ALA A 189 14.96 18.14 -22.13
CA ALA A 189 16.18 18.92 -22.04
C ALA A 189 16.07 20.05 -21.01
N ASP A 190 17.21 20.55 -20.52
CA ASP A 190 17.22 21.76 -19.69
C ASP A 190 16.60 22.95 -20.42
N GLY A 191 15.74 23.68 -19.69
CA GLY A 191 14.88 24.72 -20.23
C GLY A 191 13.47 24.25 -20.56
N ASP A 192 13.24 22.94 -20.69
CA ASP A 192 11.92 22.34 -20.92
C ASP A 192 11.41 21.61 -19.65
N TYR A 193 10.98 22.42 -18.68
CA TYR A 193 10.67 21.96 -17.31
C TYR A 193 9.18 21.69 -17.06
N ASP A 194 8.31 22.03 -18.02
CA ASP A 194 6.87 21.90 -17.88
C ASP A 194 6.37 20.74 -18.73
N ILE A 195 5.89 19.67 -18.08
CA ILE A 195 5.34 18.49 -18.76
C ILE A 195 3.81 18.56 -18.75
N PRO A 196 3.10 18.31 -19.87
CA PRO A 196 1.64 18.24 -19.86
C PRO A 196 1.15 17.25 -18.78
N LEU A 197 0.14 17.63 -18.01
CA LEU A 197 -0.37 16.83 -16.89
C LEU A 197 -0.86 15.46 -17.38
N SER A 198 -1.47 15.41 -18.58
CA SER A 198 -1.85 14.15 -19.21
C SER A 198 -0.64 13.24 -19.49
N THR A 199 0.47 13.79 -19.98
CA THR A 199 1.73 13.07 -20.21
C THR A 199 2.34 12.59 -18.90
N PHE A 200 2.39 13.44 -17.87
CA PHE A 200 2.88 13.06 -16.54
C PHE A 200 2.06 11.91 -15.96
N ASN A 201 0.72 12.02 -16.02
CA ASN A 201 -0.19 10.97 -15.57
C ASN A 201 0.04 9.65 -16.33
N LEU A 202 0.22 9.72 -17.66
CA LEU A 202 0.45 8.55 -18.50
C LEU A 202 1.78 7.86 -18.17
N ALA A 203 2.85 8.63 -17.95
CA ALA A 203 4.18 8.13 -17.66
C ALA A 203 4.26 7.47 -16.26
N MET A 204 3.62 8.07 -15.26
CA MET A 204 3.77 7.65 -13.86
C MET A 204 2.75 6.57 -13.43
N ARG A 205 1.54 6.57 -14.01
CA ARG A 205 0.45 5.65 -13.61
C ARG A 205 0.80 4.16 -13.65
N PRO A 206 1.56 3.63 -14.64
CA PRO A 206 1.91 2.20 -14.67
C PRO A 206 2.69 1.71 -13.44
N TYR A 207 3.39 2.61 -12.75
CA TYR A 207 4.25 2.28 -11.62
C TYR A 207 3.60 2.59 -10.26
N ALA A 208 2.38 3.13 -10.25
CA ALA A 208 1.68 3.49 -9.03
C ALA A 208 1.24 2.23 -8.24
N ILE A 209 1.65 2.14 -6.97
CA ILE A 209 1.12 1.16 -6.02
C ILE A 209 0.12 1.88 -5.13
N SER A 210 -1.17 1.61 -5.35
CA SER A 210 -2.28 2.38 -4.79
C SER A 210 -2.97 1.72 -3.60
N SER A 211 -2.55 0.52 -3.19
CA SER A 211 -3.13 -0.18 -2.04
C SER A 211 -2.08 -0.91 -1.20
N THR A 212 -2.36 -1.06 0.09
CA THR A 212 -1.56 -1.89 1.00
C THR A 212 -1.44 -3.33 0.48
N LEU A 213 -2.51 -3.91 -0.07
CA LEU A 213 -2.47 -5.25 -0.65
C LEU A 213 -1.46 -5.35 -1.80
N SER A 214 -1.53 -4.43 -2.77
CA SER A 214 -0.58 -4.40 -3.89
C SER A 214 0.86 -4.16 -3.43
N TRP A 215 1.05 -3.37 -2.37
CA TRP A 215 2.37 -3.13 -1.78
C TRP A 215 2.94 -4.41 -1.13
N CYS A 216 2.12 -5.11 -0.35
CA CYS A 216 2.49 -6.37 0.29
C CYS A 216 2.81 -7.47 -0.73
N GLN A 217 2.02 -7.56 -1.81
CA GLN A 217 2.25 -8.46 -2.92
C GLN A 217 3.57 -8.14 -3.64
N ALA A 218 3.82 -6.87 -3.96
CA ALA A 218 5.06 -6.43 -4.60
C ALA A 218 6.30 -6.75 -3.74
N CYS A 219 6.21 -6.54 -2.43
CA CYS A 219 7.30 -6.83 -1.49
C CYS A 219 7.42 -8.32 -1.14
N ASN A 220 6.46 -9.16 -1.55
CA ASN A 220 6.35 -10.57 -1.20
C ASN A 220 6.63 -10.84 0.30
N THR A 221 5.93 -10.12 1.17
CA THR A 221 6.13 -10.20 2.62
C THR A 221 4.80 -10.30 3.37
N SER A 222 4.77 -11.16 4.39
CA SER A 222 3.69 -11.24 5.39
C SER A 222 4.10 -10.67 6.75
N LEU A 223 5.38 -10.31 6.92
CA LEU A 223 5.94 -9.85 8.19
C LEU A 223 5.83 -8.33 8.38
N ALA A 224 5.72 -7.59 7.28
CA ALA A 224 5.46 -6.16 7.36
C ALA A 224 4.06 -5.93 7.95
N ARG A 225 3.94 -4.89 8.81
CA ARG A 225 2.68 -4.59 9.50
C ARG A 225 1.53 -4.55 8.51
N THR A 226 0.41 -5.17 8.89
CA THR A 226 -0.84 -5.19 8.12
C THR A 226 -0.82 -6.11 6.89
N CYS A 227 0.34 -6.55 6.40
CA CYS A 227 0.41 -7.45 5.24
C CYS A 227 -0.19 -8.83 5.51
N ASP A 228 0.01 -9.38 6.70
CA ASP A 228 -0.65 -10.59 7.18
C ASP A 228 -2.18 -10.48 7.11
N VAL A 229 -2.74 -9.36 7.57
CA VAL A 229 -4.19 -9.12 7.63
C VAL A 229 -4.77 -8.92 6.24
N VAL A 230 -4.17 -8.06 5.41
CA VAL A 230 -4.74 -7.73 4.09
C VAL A 230 -4.62 -8.88 3.10
N THR A 231 -3.55 -9.68 3.19
CA THR A 231 -3.40 -10.86 2.32
C THR A 231 -4.40 -11.95 2.69
N GLN A 232 -4.63 -12.19 3.98
CA GLN A 232 -5.66 -13.13 4.43
C GLN A 232 -7.07 -12.67 4.04
N ALA A 233 -7.38 -11.39 4.20
CA ALA A 233 -8.66 -10.82 3.77
C ALA A 233 -8.87 -10.98 2.26
N ALA A 234 -7.84 -10.75 1.44
CA ALA A 234 -7.91 -10.95 -0.01
C ALA A 234 -8.15 -12.41 -0.40
N VAL A 235 -7.50 -13.36 0.27
CA VAL A 235 -7.74 -14.81 0.05
C VAL A 235 -9.17 -15.20 0.44
N ALA A 236 -9.69 -14.65 1.54
CA ALA A 236 -11.07 -14.90 1.97
C ALA A 236 -12.09 -14.36 0.96
N ASP A 237 -11.86 -13.17 0.41
CA ASP A 237 -12.73 -12.56 -0.62
C ASP A 237 -12.75 -13.39 -1.91
N GLU A 238 -11.57 -13.84 -2.38
CA GLU A 238 -11.46 -14.73 -3.53
C GLU A 238 -12.21 -16.05 -3.32
N LEU A 239 -12.08 -16.68 -2.15
CA LEU A 239 -12.81 -17.90 -1.81
C LEU A 239 -14.33 -17.67 -1.82
N MET A 240 -14.80 -16.54 -1.28
CA MET A 240 -16.23 -16.19 -1.27
C MET A 240 -16.78 -15.95 -2.69
N ASN A 241 -15.98 -15.32 -3.55
CA ASN A 241 -16.33 -15.12 -4.97
C ASN A 241 -16.40 -16.46 -5.72
N GLN A 242 -15.48 -17.39 -5.45
CA GLN A 242 -15.51 -18.73 -6.01
C GLN A 242 -16.73 -19.54 -5.55
N ILE A 243 -17.07 -19.53 -4.25
CA ILE A 243 -18.26 -20.21 -3.71
C ILE A 243 -19.55 -19.66 -4.34
N SER A 244 -19.63 -18.33 -4.50
CA SER A 244 -20.78 -17.66 -5.12
C SER A 244 -20.95 -18.05 -6.59
N SER A 245 -19.85 -18.20 -7.33
CA SER A 245 -19.87 -18.66 -8.73
C SER A 245 -20.34 -20.11 -8.89
N MET A 246 -20.06 -20.98 -7.91
CA MET A 246 -20.51 -22.38 -7.92
C MET A 246 -22.02 -22.51 -7.62
N GLN A 247 -22.60 -21.61 -6.83
CA GLN A 247 -24.05 -21.61 -6.56
C GLN A 247 -24.88 -21.11 -7.76
N SER A 248 -24.31 -20.30 -8.65
CA SER A 248 -25.00 -19.79 -9.85
C SER A 248 -25.17 -20.82 -10.98
N GLN A 249 -24.59 -22.03 -10.86
CA GLN A 249 -24.67 -23.09 -11.88
C GLN A 249 -25.79 -24.12 -11.62
N LYS A 250 -26.70 -23.90 -10.65
CA LYS A 250 -27.81 -24.83 -10.36
C LYS A 250 -29.20 -24.23 -10.56
N SER A 251 -29.46 -23.72 -11.76
CA SER A 251 -30.83 -23.43 -12.24
C SER A 251 -31.21 -24.28 -13.45
N HIS A 252 -31.13 -25.61 -13.29
CA HIS A 252 -32.00 -26.51 -14.05
C HIS A 252 -32.95 -27.19 -13.05
N SER A 253 -34.23 -26.89 -13.22
CA SER A 253 -35.35 -27.34 -12.41
C SER A 253 -35.42 -28.87 -12.34
N ILE A 254 -35.13 -29.44 -11.17
CA ILE A 254 -35.44 -30.84 -10.87
C ILE A 254 -36.86 -30.88 -10.28
N SER A 255 -37.73 -31.69 -10.91
CA SER A 255 -39.13 -31.89 -10.53
C SER A 255 -39.29 -32.36 -9.06
N PRO A 256 -40.33 -31.91 -8.32
CA PRO A 256 -40.50 -32.14 -6.87
C PRO A 256 -40.55 -33.61 -6.42
N ALA A 257 -40.72 -34.56 -7.34
CA ALA A 257 -40.84 -35.98 -7.01
C ALA A 257 -39.50 -36.64 -6.60
N VAL A 258 -38.33 -36.09 -6.97
CA VAL A 258 -37.01 -36.70 -6.69
C VAL A 258 -36.34 -36.11 -5.43
N GLY A 259 -36.77 -34.94 -4.96
CA GLY A 259 -36.23 -34.30 -3.75
C GLY A 259 -36.53 -35.04 -2.44
N GLY A 260 -37.65 -35.78 -2.38
CA GLY A 260 -38.04 -36.53 -1.19
C GLY A 260 -37.13 -37.71 -0.86
N VAL A 261 -36.54 -38.36 -1.88
CA VAL A 261 -35.69 -39.54 -1.69
C VAL A 261 -34.31 -39.14 -1.16
N ILE A 262 -33.76 -38.03 -1.67
CA ILE A 262 -32.45 -37.52 -1.24
C ILE A 262 -32.52 -37.01 0.20
N GLY A 263 -33.61 -36.31 0.57
CA GLY A 263 -33.84 -35.88 1.94
C GLY A 263 -33.98 -37.06 2.92
N ALA A 264 -34.66 -38.14 2.51
CA ALA A 264 -34.82 -39.34 3.33
C ALA A 264 -33.50 -40.10 3.54
N ILE A 265 -32.65 -40.20 2.51
CA ILE A 265 -31.34 -40.87 2.62
C ILE A 265 -30.43 -40.11 3.57
N ILE A 266 -30.35 -38.78 3.47
CA ILE A 266 -29.53 -37.97 4.37
C ILE A 266 -30.05 -38.04 5.81
N ALA A 267 -31.36 -37.94 6.00
CA ALA A 267 -31.96 -38.08 7.33
C ALA A 267 -31.67 -39.45 7.96
N LEU A 268 -31.70 -40.54 7.18
CA LEU A 268 -31.36 -41.88 7.66
C LEU A 268 -29.88 -42.02 8.01
N VAL A 269 -28.97 -41.44 7.22
CA VAL A 269 -27.53 -41.46 7.52
C VAL A 269 -27.23 -40.68 8.80
N VAL A 270 -27.81 -39.50 8.97
CA VAL A 270 -27.63 -38.68 10.18
C VAL A 270 -28.22 -39.37 11.40
N ALA A 271 -29.42 -39.96 11.28
CA ALA A 271 -30.05 -40.71 12.36
C ALA A 271 -29.23 -41.97 12.75
N ALA A 272 -28.68 -42.69 11.77
CA ALA A 272 -27.83 -43.86 12.02
C ALA A 272 -26.51 -43.47 12.69
N ALA A 273 -25.89 -42.36 12.30
CA ALA A 273 -24.68 -41.85 12.93
C ALA A 273 -24.93 -41.42 14.39
N LEU A 274 -26.03 -40.71 14.65
CA LEU A 274 -26.44 -40.33 16.01
C LEU A 274 -26.75 -41.56 16.89
N LEU A 275 -27.46 -42.55 16.36
CA LEU A 275 -27.73 -43.80 17.08
C LEU A 275 -26.45 -44.60 17.34
N GLY A 276 -25.51 -44.63 16.39
CA GLY A 276 -24.20 -45.26 16.59
C GLY A 276 -23.37 -44.58 17.68
N LEU A 277 -23.41 -43.24 17.74
CA LEU A 277 -22.73 -42.47 18.79
C LEU A 277 -23.34 -42.75 20.18
N LEU A 278 -24.68 -42.80 20.27
CA LEU A 278 -25.39 -43.10 21.51
C LEU A 278 -25.18 -44.55 21.99
N ALA A 279 -25.03 -45.50 21.06
CA ALA A 279 -24.67 -46.88 21.38
C ALA A 279 -23.22 -47.00 21.88
N LEU A 280 -22.28 -46.27 21.29
CA LEU A 280 -20.87 -46.21 21.75
C LEU A 280 -20.73 -45.60 23.14
N LEU A 281 -21.60 -44.64 23.49
CA LEU A 281 -21.68 -44.03 24.82
C LEU A 281 -22.46 -44.89 25.84
N GLY A 282 -22.82 -46.13 25.51
CA GLY A 282 -23.47 -47.07 26.41
C GLY A 282 -24.90 -46.71 26.83
N CYS A 283 -25.51 -45.70 26.18
CA CYS A 283 -26.82 -45.17 26.53
C CYS A 283 -27.99 -45.92 25.85
N VAL A 284 -27.71 -46.94 25.04
CA VAL A 284 -28.72 -47.70 24.29
C VAL A 284 -28.50 -49.20 24.46
N SER A 285 -29.43 -49.86 25.14
CA SER A 285 -29.48 -51.33 25.27
C SER A 285 -30.60 -51.88 24.38
N PHE A 286 -30.25 -52.64 23.34
CA PHE A 286 -31.24 -53.33 22.50
C PHE A 286 -31.78 -54.57 23.21
N GLY A 287 -32.90 -54.42 23.92
CA GLY A 287 -33.63 -55.54 24.51
C GLY A 287 -34.29 -56.42 23.44
N ARG A 288 -33.99 -57.73 23.42
CA ARG A 288 -34.71 -58.72 22.63
C ARG A 288 -36.07 -59.00 23.28
N GLY A 289 -37.18 -58.69 22.60
CA GLY A 289 -38.52 -58.88 23.17
C GLY A 289 -39.66 -58.98 22.17
N ALA A 290 -39.92 -60.22 21.74
CA ALA A 290 -41.21 -60.86 21.43
C ALA A 290 -42.24 -60.19 20.48
N SER A 291 -42.47 -60.91 19.38
CA SER A 291 -43.61 -60.82 18.47
C SER A 291 -44.96 -60.80 19.20
N ARG A 292 -45.81 -59.82 18.90
CA ARG A 292 -47.26 -59.84 19.18
C ARG A 292 -48.04 -59.39 17.94
N LYS A 293 -48.94 -60.27 17.49
CA LYS A 293 -49.86 -60.08 16.36
C LYS A 293 -50.84 -58.93 16.63
N PRO A 294 -51.22 -58.11 15.62
CA PRO A 294 -52.29 -57.13 15.79
C PRO A 294 -53.69 -57.77 15.62
N PRO A 295 -54.69 -57.38 16.43
CA PRO A 295 -56.08 -57.74 16.22
C PRO A 295 -56.81 -56.73 15.32
N HIS A 296 -58.01 -57.16 14.96
CA HIS A 296 -58.90 -56.73 13.90
C HIS A 296 -59.51 -55.31 14.04
N ARG A 297 -59.45 -54.54 12.94
CA ARG A 297 -60.47 -53.65 12.32
C ARG A 297 -61.56 -53.02 13.21
N ARG A 298 -61.66 -51.69 13.18
CA ARG A 298 -62.96 -50.97 13.12
C ARG A 298 -62.84 -49.64 12.37
N ASN A 299 -63.79 -49.45 11.46
CA ASN A 299 -64.03 -48.27 10.65
C ASN A 299 -64.50 -47.08 11.52
N SER A 300 -64.07 -45.87 11.18
CA SER A 300 -64.90 -44.68 11.38
C SER A 300 -64.61 -43.62 10.33
N SER A 301 -65.71 -43.25 9.68
CA SER A 301 -65.96 -42.39 8.54
C SER A 301 -65.35 -40.98 8.60
N ILE A 302 -64.96 -40.52 7.42
CA ILE A 302 -64.70 -39.13 7.01
C ILE A 302 -65.96 -38.27 7.23
N PRO A 303 -65.79 -36.97 7.56
CA PRO A 303 -66.37 -35.94 6.69
C PRO A 303 -65.32 -34.94 6.20
N GLN A 304 -65.43 -34.69 4.89
CA GLN A 304 -64.78 -33.63 4.14
C GLN A 304 -65.22 -32.26 4.67
N ILE A 305 -64.27 -31.38 4.98
CA ILE A 305 -64.54 -29.94 5.10
C ILE A 305 -63.79 -29.23 3.98
N VAL A 306 -64.59 -28.77 3.02
CA VAL A 306 -64.23 -27.88 1.92
C VAL A 306 -64.02 -26.49 2.51
N VAL A 307 -62.81 -25.93 2.39
CA VAL A 307 -62.59 -24.49 2.56
C VAL A 307 -62.00 -23.92 1.28
N LYS A 308 -62.79 -23.01 0.69
CA LYS A 308 -62.53 -22.27 -0.53
C LYS A 308 -61.31 -21.36 -0.38
N MET A 309 -60.51 -21.33 -1.44
CA MET A 309 -59.49 -20.33 -1.72
C MET A 309 -60.05 -18.91 -1.64
N ALA A 310 -59.45 -18.07 -0.78
CA ALA A 310 -59.54 -16.63 -0.85
C ALA A 310 -58.17 -16.07 -1.25
N LYS A 311 -58.16 -15.33 -2.36
CA LYS A 311 -56.99 -14.74 -3.00
C LYS A 311 -56.61 -13.46 -2.21
N GLY A 312 -55.65 -13.59 -1.30
CA GLY A 312 -55.09 -12.50 -0.51
C GLY A 312 -53.89 -11.85 -1.20
N LYS A 313 -53.96 -10.53 -1.33
CA LYS A 313 -53.06 -9.63 -2.05
C LYS A 313 -51.68 -9.58 -1.38
N ARG A 314 -50.62 -9.56 -2.21
CA ARG A 314 -49.22 -9.32 -1.84
C ARG A 314 -49.09 -7.87 -1.35
N ASP A 315 -48.57 -7.69 -0.15
CA ASP A 315 -47.88 -6.47 0.27
C ASP A 315 -46.49 -6.88 0.76
N SER A 316 -45.47 -6.61 -0.07
CA SER A 316 -44.05 -6.76 0.26
C SER A 316 -43.63 -5.57 1.11
N ALA A 317 -43.21 -5.83 2.34
CA ALA A 317 -42.45 -4.88 3.14
C ALA A 317 -40.98 -5.12 2.84
N ASP A 318 -40.45 -4.43 1.83
CA ASP A 318 -39.02 -4.40 1.57
C ASP A 318 -38.37 -3.47 2.59
N THR A 319 -37.72 -4.09 3.58
CA THR A 319 -36.72 -3.44 4.43
C THR A 319 -35.39 -3.58 3.71
N GLU A 320 -35.04 -2.62 2.87
CA GLU A 320 -33.71 -2.57 2.27
C GLU A 320 -32.81 -1.67 3.13
N SER A 321 -31.97 -2.33 3.94
CA SER A 321 -30.88 -1.68 4.64
C SER A 321 -29.85 -1.22 3.60
N THR A 322 -29.68 0.09 3.52
CA THR A 322 -28.59 0.75 2.81
C THR A 322 -27.25 0.32 3.41
N ILE A 323 -26.51 -0.56 2.73
CA ILE A 323 -25.06 -0.71 2.93
C ILE A 323 -24.39 0.03 1.78
N GLY A 324 -24.31 1.36 1.94
CA GLY A 324 -23.43 2.19 1.14
C GLY A 324 -21.99 1.92 1.57
N ILE A 325 -21.24 1.17 0.76
CA ILE A 325 -19.78 1.10 0.90
C ILE A 325 -19.22 2.42 0.39
N LYS A 326 -19.09 3.39 1.30
CA LYS A 326 -18.20 4.54 1.11
C LYS A 326 -16.76 4.02 1.22
N ALA A 327 -16.11 3.79 0.09
CA ALA A 327 -14.66 3.66 0.03
C ALA A 327 -14.03 5.05 0.19
N ASN A 328 -14.03 5.59 1.42
CA ASN A 328 -13.21 6.73 1.81
C ASN A 328 -12.10 6.20 2.72
N GLY A 329 -11.11 5.55 2.14
CA GLY A 329 -9.85 5.26 2.80
C GLY A 329 -8.84 6.34 2.43
N ALA A 330 -8.72 7.36 3.28
CA ALA A 330 -7.57 8.26 3.22
C ALA A 330 -6.31 7.42 3.52
N PHE A 331 -5.33 7.49 2.63
CA PHE A 331 -4.06 6.80 2.75
C PHE A 331 -3.23 7.44 3.86
N GLU A 332 -3.24 6.82 5.04
CA GLU A 332 -2.39 7.21 6.16
C GLU A 332 -1.02 6.55 5.97
N MET A 333 -0.08 7.29 5.35
CA MET A 333 1.33 6.93 5.40
C MET A 333 1.75 6.89 6.87
N MET A 334 2.14 5.71 7.36
CA MET A 334 2.51 5.53 8.76
C MET A 334 3.75 6.38 9.09
N PRO A 335 3.68 7.20 10.16
CA PRO A 335 4.67 8.23 10.45
C PRO A 335 5.71 7.76 11.47
N ASP A 336 6.94 8.28 11.35
CA ASP A 336 7.56 8.90 12.51
C ASP A 336 7.12 10.38 12.49
N HIS A 337 6.11 10.69 13.31
CA HIS A 337 5.45 12.00 13.50
C HIS A 337 5.02 12.80 12.24
N ILE A 338 3.75 12.71 11.86
CA ILE A 338 3.12 13.63 10.87
C ILE A 338 1.90 14.31 11.51
N SER A 339 1.88 15.65 11.43
CA SER A 339 0.74 16.48 11.82
C SER A 339 0.09 17.04 10.55
N VAL A 340 -1.16 16.68 10.27
CA VAL A 340 -1.94 17.28 9.18
C VAL A 340 -2.63 18.54 9.71
N LEU A 341 -2.11 19.72 9.36
CA LEU A 341 -2.77 21.00 9.65
C LEU A 341 -3.68 21.40 8.48
N SER A 342 -4.98 21.17 8.64
CA SER A 342 -6.00 21.84 7.82
C SER A 342 -6.44 23.11 8.54
N ARG A 343 -6.20 24.29 7.95
CA ARG A 343 -6.84 25.55 8.39
C ARG A 343 -7.72 26.05 7.27
N THR A 344 -9.01 26.17 7.55
CA THR A 344 -9.96 26.98 6.79
C THR A 344 -9.73 28.45 7.10
N PRO A 345 -9.85 29.38 6.12
CA PRO A 345 -9.76 30.80 6.39
C PRO A 345 -11.13 31.34 6.81
N SER A 346 -11.23 31.86 8.03
CA SER A 346 -12.31 32.78 8.41
C SER A 346 -11.80 34.21 8.24
N ILE A 347 -12.46 34.95 7.36
CA ILE A 347 -12.26 36.38 7.12
C ILE A 347 -13.15 37.16 8.09
N ALA A 348 -12.58 38.13 8.82
CA ALA A 348 -13.00 39.56 8.94
C ALA A 348 -12.25 40.24 10.13
N PRO A 349 -12.29 41.58 10.31
CA PRO A 349 -11.25 42.48 9.82
C PRO A 349 -10.62 43.39 10.90
N SER A 350 -9.52 44.07 10.51
CA SER A 350 -9.12 45.42 10.96
C SER A 350 -8.98 45.70 12.47
N LEU A 351 -7.74 46.00 12.89
CA LEU A 351 -7.43 47.27 13.56
C LEU A 351 -5.93 47.60 13.46
N ALA A 352 -5.69 48.89 13.34
CA ALA A 352 -4.47 49.52 12.86
C ALA A 352 -3.42 49.78 13.96
N ARG A 353 -2.16 49.88 13.51
CA ARG A 353 -1.17 50.94 13.84
C ARG A 353 -0.75 51.14 15.31
N GLU A 354 0.56 50.97 15.57
CA GLU A 354 1.50 51.92 16.25
C GLU A 354 2.79 51.17 16.66
N THR A 355 3.94 51.39 15.98
CA THR A 355 5.08 52.32 16.27
C THR A 355 6.28 51.67 16.99
N LYS A 356 7.48 51.89 16.41
CA LYS A 356 8.84 52.10 16.99
C LYS A 356 9.19 51.32 18.28
N VAL A 357 10.30 50.59 18.35
CA VAL A 357 11.72 50.99 18.15
C VAL A 357 12.52 49.79 17.62
#